data_AF-A0A2V9NGE4-F1
#
_entry.id   AF-A0A2V9NGE4-F1
#
_cell.length_a   1.000
_cell.length_b   1.000
_cell.length_c   1.000
_cell.angle_alpha   90.00
_cell.angle_beta   90.00
_cell.angle_gamma   90.00
#
_symmetry.space_group_name_H-M   'P 1'
#
loop_
_entity.id
_entity.type
_entity.pdbx_description
1 polymer ?
#
loop_
_entity_poly.entity_id
_entity_poly.type
_entity_poly.pdbx_seq_one_letter_code
_entity_poly.pdbx_strand_id
1 'polypeptide(L)'
;MWIAKGTLLALWLFGFGTMAWLYFAVYSHLPGNSAVDIRVITALTIRDPLWWGALVVCLVLGYGIARSWSGPLLLWIALAVTGIIPAGFLALFLVLAYKLKHISQGNP
;
A
#
# COMPACT_ATOMS: atom_id res chain seq x y z
N MET A 1 2.84 4.53 23.15
CA MET A 1 3.32 5.20 21.92
C MET A 1 4.01 4.28 20.91
N TRP A 2 4.59 3.12 21.30
CA TRP A 2 5.27 2.22 20.36
C TRP A 2 4.34 1.58 19.31
N ILE A 3 3.10 1.26 19.69
CA ILE A 3 2.09 0.69 18.78
C ILE A 3 1.80 1.63 17.60
N ALA A 4 1.57 2.92 17.87
CA ALA A 4 1.32 3.93 16.84
C ALA A 4 2.52 4.13 15.90
N LYS A 5 3.74 4.08 16.45
CA LYS A 5 4.98 4.12 15.65
C LYS A 5 5.13 2.88 14.78
N GLY A 6 4.78 1.71 15.31
CA GLY A 6 4.84 0.43 14.60
C GLY A 6 3.84 0.34 13.47
N THR A 7 2.59 0.75 13.68
CA THR A 7 1.59 0.84 12.60
C THR A 7 1.99 1.83 11.53
N LEU A 8 2.54 2.98 11.91
CA LEU A 8 3.00 3.98 10.95
C LEU A 8 4.15 3.45 10.09
N LEU A 9 5.13 2.77 10.69
CA LEU A 9 6.24 2.13 9.96
C LEU A 9 5.75 1.00 9.06
N ALA A 10 4.83 0.18 9.55
CA ALA A 10 4.24 -0.92 8.80
C ALA A 10 3.47 -0.44 7.57
N LEU A 11 2.61 0.57 7.74
CA LEU A 11 1.83 1.16 6.65
C LEU A 11 2.73 1.86 5.65
N TRP A 12 3.80 2.50 6.11
CA TRP A 12 4.80 3.10 5.25
C TRP A 12 5.49 2.05 4.38
N LEU A 13 6.03 0.99 4.99
CA LEU A 13 6.70 -0.11 4.30
C LEU A 13 5.76 -0.80 3.30
N PHE A 14 4.53 -1.05 3.73
CA PHE A 14 3.52 -1.68 2.91
C PHE A 14 3.12 -0.79 1.72
N GLY A 15 2.91 0.50 1.95
CA GLY A 15 2.55 1.47 0.90
C GLY A 15 3.66 1.63 -0.14
N PHE A 16 4.92 1.82 0.30
CA PHE A 16 6.07 1.89 -0.59
C PHE A 16 6.31 0.56 -1.33
N GLY A 17 6.20 -0.56 -0.64
CA GLY A 17 6.34 -1.90 -1.24
C GLY A 17 5.27 -2.16 -2.30
N THR A 18 4.02 -1.76 -2.03
CA THR A 18 2.92 -1.89 -2.99
C THR A 18 3.15 -1.01 -4.22
N MET A 19 3.63 0.22 -4.04
CA MET A 19 4.00 1.12 -5.14
C MET A 19 5.13 0.57 -5.99
N ALA A 20 6.22 0.11 -5.37
CA ALA A 20 7.34 -0.48 -6.06
C ALA A 20 6.90 -1.74 -6.82
N TRP A 21 6.11 -2.60 -6.18
CA TRP A 21 5.56 -3.79 -6.82
C TRP A 21 4.70 -3.45 -8.03
N LEU A 22 3.75 -2.51 -7.91
CA LEU A 22 2.92 -2.09 -9.04
C LEU A 22 3.77 -1.47 -10.16
N TYR A 23 4.77 -0.67 -9.82
CA TYR A 23 5.68 -0.09 -10.81
C TYR A 23 6.47 -1.17 -11.55
N PHE A 24 7.11 -2.11 -10.84
CA PHE A 24 7.92 -3.16 -11.47
C PHE A 24 7.06 -4.23 -12.15
N ALA A 25 6.02 -4.73 -11.51
CA ALA A 25 5.21 -5.83 -12.04
C ALA A 25 4.30 -5.38 -13.19
N VAL A 26 3.80 -4.14 -13.15
CA VAL A 26 2.81 -3.66 -14.12
C VAL A 26 3.45 -2.63 -15.05
N TYR A 27 3.90 -1.50 -14.52
CA TYR A 27 4.34 -0.37 -15.36
C TYR A 27 5.64 -0.62 -16.12
N SER A 28 6.60 -1.37 -15.58
CA SER A 28 7.92 -1.56 -16.22
C SER A 28 7.87 -2.41 -17.50
N HIS A 29 6.80 -3.19 -17.68
CA HIS A 29 6.60 -4.06 -18.84
C HIS A 29 5.59 -3.50 -19.86
N LEU A 30 5.01 -2.33 -19.60
CA LEU A 30 3.98 -1.75 -20.46
C LEU A 30 4.57 -0.74 -21.45
N PRO A 31 4.26 -0.84 -22.76
CA PRO A 31 4.60 0.21 -23.70
C PRO A 31 3.87 1.51 -23.34
N GLY A 32 4.53 2.65 -23.56
CA GLY A 32 4.21 3.98 -23.01
C GLY A 32 2.85 4.61 -23.31
N ASN A 33 1.89 3.84 -23.83
CA ASN A 33 0.51 4.25 -24.07
C ASN A 33 -0.51 3.14 -23.74
N SER A 34 -0.18 2.24 -22.81
CA SER A 34 -1.05 1.12 -22.44
C SER A 34 -1.95 1.48 -21.25
N ALA A 35 -3.26 1.28 -21.42
CA ALA A 35 -4.19 1.31 -20.32
C ALA A 35 -4.04 0.03 -19.48
N VAL A 36 -3.69 0.17 -18.20
CA VAL A 36 -3.72 -0.95 -17.25
C VAL A 36 -5.19 -1.27 -16.96
N ASP A 37 -5.62 -2.49 -17.29
CA ASP A 37 -6.97 -2.93 -16.94
C ASP A 37 -7.13 -2.96 -15.41
N ILE A 38 -8.16 -2.25 -14.94
CA ILE A 38 -8.52 -2.13 -13.52
C ILE A 38 -8.89 -3.51 -12.92
N ARG A 39 -9.21 -4.50 -13.74
CA ARG A 39 -9.41 -5.88 -13.28
C ARG A 39 -8.14 -6.49 -12.70
N VAL A 40 -6.95 -6.16 -13.21
CA VAL A 40 -5.66 -6.62 -12.68
C VAL A 40 -5.45 -6.11 -11.26
N ILE A 41 -5.80 -4.84 -11.06
CA ILE A 41 -5.76 -4.16 -9.76
C ILE A 41 -6.73 -4.81 -8.78
N THR A 42 -7.97 -5.04 -9.21
CA THR A 42 -9.02 -5.61 -8.35
C THR A 42 -8.70 -7.06 -7.97
N ALA A 43 -8.11 -7.82 -8.90
CA ALA A 43 -7.65 -9.18 -8.65
C ALA A 43 -6.50 -9.21 -7.63
N LEU A 44 -5.49 -8.35 -7.76
CA LEU A 44 -4.36 -8.28 -6.82
C LEU A 44 -4.80 -7.87 -5.41
N THR A 45 -5.65 -6.86 -5.27
CA THR A 45 -5.96 -6.31 -3.93
C THR A 45 -7.04 -7.11 -3.19
N ILE A 46 -8.01 -7.69 -3.90
CA ILE A 46 -9.18 -8.35 -3.28
C ILE A 46 -9.00 -9.87 -3.21
N ARG A 47 -8.40 -10.49 -4.23
CA ARG A 47 -8.35 -11.96 -4.34
C ARG A 47 -7.01 -12.56 -3.93
N ASP A 48 -5.94 -11.77 -3.86
CA ASP A 48 -4.63 -12.32 -3.59
C ASP A 48 -4.35 -12.40 -2.07
N PRO A 49 -4.33 -13.60 -1.47
CA PRO A 49 -4.02 -13.76 -0.06
C PRO A 49 -2.57 -13.36 0.26
N LEU A 50 -1.66 -13.36 -0.74
CA LEU A 50 -0.27 -12.92 -0.55
C LEU A 50 -0.18 -11.41 -0.31
N TRP A 51 -1.08 -10.62 -0.90
CA TRP A 51 -1.14 -9.18 -0.67
C TRP A 51 -1.51 -8.85 0.78
N TRP A 52 -2.48 -9.57 1.33
CA TRP A 52 -2.85 -9.47 2.74
C TRP A 52 -1.77 -10.07 3.67
N GLY A 53 -1.12 -11.14 3.25
CA GLY A 53 0.03 -11.71 3.94
C GLY A 53 1.18 -10.70 4.07
N ALA A 54 1.50 -9.99 2.99
CA ALA A 54 2.49 -8.91 2.99
C ALA A 54 2.11 -7.78 3.96
N LEU A 55 0.83 -7.42 4.05
CA LEU A 55 0.34 -6.44 5.03
C LEU A 55 0.60 -6.90 6.47
N VAL A 56 0.29 -8.16 6.78
CA VAL A 56 0.53 -8.75 8.11
C VAL A 56 2.02 -8.80 8.43
N VAL A 57 2.86 -9.19 7.48
CA VAL A 57 4.33 -9.21 7.65
C VAL A 57 4.86 -7.80 7.88
N CYS A 58 4.39 -6.80 7.12
CA CYS A 58 4.75 -5.40 7.34
C CYS A 58 4.32 -4.91 8.73
N LEU A 59 3.14 -5.32 9.23
CA LEU A 59 2.70 -5.02 10.61
C LEU A 59 3.63 -5.64 11.65
N VAL A 60 3.96 -6.93 11.53
CA VAL A 60 4.85 -7.62 12.47
C VAL A 60 6.25 -6.97 12.47
N LEU A 61 6.79 -6.65 11.30
CA LEU A 61 8.07 -5.95 11.16
C LEU A 61 8.00 -4.54 11.75
N GLY A 62 6.93 -3.79 11.46
CA GLY A 62 6.70 -2.45 11.99
C GLY A 62 6.67 -2.44 13.51
N TYR A 63 5.93 -3.36 14.13
CA TYR A 63 5.89 -3.51 15.58
C TYR A 63 7.22 -3.99 16.16
N GLY A 64 7.90 -4.93 15.51
CA GLY A 64 9.20 -5.42 15.94
C GLY A 64 10.25 -4.30 15.99
N ILE A 65 10.33 -3.51 14.93
CA ILE A 65 11.27 -2.38 14.81
C ILE A 65 10.89 -1.26 15.79
N ALA A 66 9.60 -0.91 15.89
CA ALA A 66 9.16 0.12 16.82
C ALA A 66 9.33 -0.28 18.31
N ARG A 67 9.38 -1.58 18.60
CA ARG A 67 9.68 -2.10 19.94
C ARG A 67 11.17 -2.11 20.24
N SER A 68 12.01 -2.45 19.26
CA SER A 68 13.46 -2.55 19.44
C SER A 68 14.18 -1.21 19.29
N TRP A 69 13.56 -0.21 18.66
CA TRP A 69 14.25 1.02 18.28
C TRP A 69 13.62 2.28 18.88
N SER A 70 14.34 2.93 19.80
CA SER A 70 14.03 4.26 20.33
C SER A 70 14.62 5.37 19.44
N GLY A 71 14.39 5.29 18.13
CA GLY A 71 14.94 6.26 17.17
C GLY A 71 14.47 7.71 17.43
N PRO A 72 15.28 8.72 17.06
CA PRO A 72 14.98 10.14 17.28
C PRO A 72 13.64 10.55 16.64
N LEU A 73 12.95 11.49 17.29
CA LEU A 73 11.60 11.93 16.92
C LEU A 73 11.52 12.42 15.46
N LEU A 74 12.61 13.01 14.95
CA LEU A 74 12.73 13.49 13.58
C LEU A 74 12.60 12.37 12.52
N LEU A 75 13.10 11.16 12.79
CA LEU A 75 12.95 10.02 11.88
C LEU A 75 11.49 9.62 11.73
N TRP A 76 10.74 9.60 12.84
CA TRP A 76 9.31 9.27 12.82
C TRP A 76 8.49 10.33 12.10
N ILE A 77 8.87 11.61 12.20
CA ILE A 77 8.24 12.70 11.45
C ILE A 77 8.54 12.57 9.96
N ALA A 78 9.80 12.34 9.58
CA ALA A 78 10.18 12.13 8.19
C ALA A 78 9.44 10.92 7.60
N LEU A 79 9.27 9.85 8.37
CA LEU A 79 8.52 8.67 7.97
C LEU A 79 7.02 8.95 7.83
N ALA A 80 6.43 9.74 8.73
CA ALA A 80 5.05 10.17 8.62
C ALA A 80 4.82 11.02 7.37
N VAL A 81 5.70 12.00 7.12
CA VAL A 81 5.61 12.90 5.96
C VAL A 81 5.78 12.14 4.65
N THR A 82 6.80 11.29 4.56
CA THR A 82 7.04 10.47 3.37
C THR A 82 5.98 9.38 3.18
N GLY A 83 5.32 8.95 4.25
CA GLY A 83 4.23 7.97 4.22
C GLY A 83 2.89 8.52 3.76
N ILE A 84 2.66 9.84 3.86
CA ILE A 84 1.42 10.48 3.38
C ILE A 84 1.26 10.27 1.87
N ILE A 85 2.36 10.31 1.11
CA ILE A 85 2.33 10.14 -0.35
C ILE A 85 1.82 8.75 -0.74
N PRO A 86 2.46 7.63 -0.32
CA PRO A 86 1.98 6.29 -0.65
C PRO A 86 0.63 5.97 0.01
N ALA A 87 0.36 6.46 1.23
CA ALA A 87 -0.93 6.24 1.88
C ALA A 87 -2.07 6.95 1.15
N GLY A 88 -1.86 8.21 0.75
CA GLY A 88 -2.82 8.98 -0.03
C GLY A 88 -3.07 8.35 -1.40
N PHE A 89 -2.01 7.89 -2.07
CA PHE A 89 -2.14 7.19 -3.35
C PHE A 89 -2.88 5.87 -3.20
N LEU A 90 -2.60 5.09 -2.15
CA LEU A 90 -3.28 3.83 -1.87
C LEU A 90 -4.75 4.07 -1.50
N ALA A 91 -5.07 5.13 -0.77
CA ALA A 91 -6.45 5.52 -0.47
C ALA A 91 -7.22 5.92 -1.73
N LEU A 92 -6.63 6.76 -2.59
CA LEU A 92 -7.21 7.10 -3.89
C LEU A 92 -7.43 5.85 -4.75
N PHE A 93 -6.45 4.94 -4.74
CA PHE A 93 -6.49 3.67 -5.46
C PHE A 93 -7.62 2.75 -4.98
N LEU A 94 -7.80 2.62 -3.66
CA LEU A 94 -8.90 1.85 -3.07
C LEU A 94 -10.27 2.48 -3.34
N VAL A 95 -10.38 3.81 -3.27
CA VAL A 95 -11.63 4.53 -3.60
C VAL A 95 -11.99 4.32 -5.06
N LEU A 96 -11.02 4.40 -5.97
CA LEU A 96 -11.22 4.13 -7.39
C LEU A 96 -11.71 2.70 -7.62
N ALA A 97 -11.04 1.71 -7.02
CA ALA A 97 -11.42 0.31 -7.12
C ALA A 97 -12.83 0.03 -6.56
N TYR A 98 -13.18 0.65 -5.43
CA TYR A 98 -14.50 0.52 -4.81
C TYR A 98 -15.60 1.11 -5.70
N LYS A 99 -15.40 2.34 -6.20
CA LYS A 99 -16.35 3.01 -7.10
C LYS A 99 -16.52 2.21 -8.40
N LEU A 100 -15.45 1.70 -8.99
CA LEU A 100 -15.53 0.88 -10.20
C LEU A 100 -16.21 -0.47 -9.98
N LYS A 101 -15.97 -1.14 -8.84
CA LYS A 101 -16.71 -2.35 -8.49
C LYS A 101 -18.22 -2.06 -8.44
N HIS A 102 -18.59 -0.93 -7.86
CA HIS A 102 -20.00 -0.52 -7.77
C HIS A 102 -20.62 -0.20 -9.14
N ILE A 103 -19.85 0.37 -10.06
CA ILE A 103 -20.28 0.62 -11.45
C ILE A 103 -20.39 -0.70 -12.24
N SER A 104 -19.41 -1.60 -12.09
CA SER A 104 -19.42 -2.91 -12.76
C SER A 104 -20.50 -3.85 -12.24
N GLN A 105 -20.94 -3.70 -10.99
CA GLN A 105 -22.06 -4.46 -10.41
C GLN A 105 -23.41 -3.75 -10.57
N GLY A 106 -23.41 -2.49 -11.02
CA GLY A 106 -24.59 -1.65 -11.22
C GLY A 106 -25.12 -1.61 -12.67
N ASN A 107 -24.55 -2.41 -13.58
CA ASN A 107 -25.12 -2.62 -14.91
C ASN A 107 -26.10 -3.82 -14.85
N PRO A 108 -27.43 -3.63 -14.99
CA PRO A 108 -28.27 -4.67 -15.56
C PRO A 108 -27.86 -4.98 -17.00
#